data_AF-A0A6I2LXI3-F1
#
_entry.id   AF-A0A6I2LXI3-F1
#
_cell.length_a   1.000
_cell.length_b   1.000
_cell.length_c   1.000
_cell.angle_alpha   90.00
_cell.angle_beta   90.00
_cell.angle_gamma   90.00
#
_symmetry.space_group_name_H-M   'P 1'
#
loop_
_entity.id
_entity.type
_entity.pdbx_description
1 polymer ?
#
loop_
_entity_poly.entity_id
_entity_poly.type
_entity_poly.pdbx_seq_one_letter_code
_entity_poly.pdbx_strand_id
1 'polypeptide(L)'
;MTVTTVSIRPRLPRLSRPSALAVIGILIAAFLMMFLILPVIQVIYVAFLDPRSGALTLDNFSDFFASPLFRESFWNSLYVAAMSVVFATLIALPLAYLTTRFDFAGSAVIQSLGIIPLIMPPFVGAVAMQLLFGRNGTVNLLLNDWFGFKIPFMEGLNGVIFVESIHYFPFILINLSASLRNIDRSMEEAAQNLGASGMRLFRRIVFPLAMPGYIAGAALVFIKVFDDLGTPLMLNVKAMLAPQAYMRITGVGINDPMGYVISFILIAFSVLSLWLSFLVMRGRDYATVQKGGGGLARRQLSPWERVAAWVVILVILGLVLAPHIGLMLLSFGTIWSFSPLPDAFTLKHYGTVFSQAGQYITNTLLYAGGAALIDILIGTAVAYIVLRTGLPGRRWLDYLSTAALAVPGVVLGIGYLRMFHGVHLPGVGPLASWWVMIMIALAIRRLPYALRACMAALQQVSLSLEEAAENLGASKARSIRRIVVPLMTGGILAGFVTSFATAAVELSATIMLVSGERDAPLSYGIYLFMQSPSGRGAGAALGIIAVIIVALATYISQRVIERDSHLRGARPTGSH
;
A
#
# COMPACT_ATOMS: atom_id res chain seq x y z
N MET A 1 -20.05 -17.04 -58.45
CA MET A 1 -20.31 -15.94 -57.49
C MET A 1 -19.19 -15.92 -56.47
N THR A 2 -18.18 -15.11 -56.75
CA THR A 2 -16.98 -14.92 -55.94
C THR A 2 -17.26 -13.84 -54.89
N VAL A 3 -17.28 -14.22 -53.61
CA VAL A 3 -17.45 -13.28 -52.49
C VAL A 3 -16.13 -12.56 -52.28
N THR A 4 -16.09 -11.31 -52.69
CA THR A 4 -14.96 -10.39 -52.49
C THR A 4 -14.82 -10.08 -51.01
N THR A 5 -13.80 -10.65 -50.35
CA THR A 5 -13.35 -10.23 -49.03
C THR A 5 -12.74 -8.84 -49.15
N VAL A 6 -13.46 -7.81 -48.73
CA VAL A 6 -12.91 -6.45 -48.60
C VAL A 6 -11.88 -6.46 -47.47
N SER A 7 -10.58 -6.52 -47.82
CA SER A 7 -9.51 -6.32 -46.85
C SER A 7 -9.48 -4.84 -46.45
N ILE A 8 -10.01 -4.51 -45.28
CA ILE A 8 -9.83 -3.19 -44.67
C ILE A 8 -8.38 -3.15 -44.17
N ARG A 9 -7.46 -2.66 -45.02
CA ARG A 9 -6.11 -2.28 -44.55
C ARG A 9 -6.28 -1.14 -43.53
N PRO A 10 -5.73 -1.22 -42.31
CA PRO A 10 -5.75 -0.08 -41.40
C PRO A 10 -4.98 1.07 -42.07
N ARG A 11 -5.68 2.17 -42.34
CA ARG A 11 -5.03 3.43 -42.74
C ARG A 11 -4.14 3.85 -41.58
N LEU A 12 -2.82 3.84 -41.78
CA LEU A 12 -1.88 4.47 -40.86
C LEU A 12 -2.31 5.94 -40.69
N PRO A 13 -2.51 6.42 -39.45
CA PRO A 13 -2.94 7.79 -39.22
C PRO A 13 -1.88 8.75 -39.78
N ARG A 14 -2.29 9.65 -40.68
CA ARG A 14 -1.50 10.81 -41.09
C ARG A 14 -1.06 11.55 -39.83
N LEU A 15 0.22 11.91 -39.74
CA LEU A 15 0.81 12.72 -38.67
C LEU A 15 0.22 14.15 -38.71
N SER A 16 -1.01 14.28 -38.24
CA SER A 16 -1.64 15.54 -37.88
C SER A 16 -0.99 16.08 -36.62
N ARG A 17 -1.02 17.41 -36.42
CA ARG A 17 -0.57 18.09 -35.19
C ARG A 17 -0.93 17.28 -33.93
N PRO A 18 -0.03 17.14 -32.94
CA PRO A 18 -0.28 16.30 -31.79
C PRO A 18 -1.58 16.74 -31.12
N SER A 19 -2.54 15.82 -31.02
CA SER A 19 -3.78 16.07 -30.29
C SER A 19 -3.44 16.53 -28.86
N ALA A 20 -4.25 17.39 -28.25
CA ALA A 20 -3.99 17.88 -26.88
C ALA A 20 -3.74 16.74 -25.87
N LEU A 21 -4.38 15.58 -26.08
CA LEU A 21 -4.18 14.36 -25.28
C LEU A 21 -2.79 13.75 -25.45
N ALA A 22 -2.19 13.85 -26.64
CA ALA A 22 -0.81 13.43 -26.86
C ALA A 22 0.18 14.33 -26.10
N VAL A 23 -0.06 15.65 -26.08
CA VAL A 23 0.75 16.60 -25.29
C VAL A 23 0.64 16.28 -23.80
N ILE A 24 -0.58 16.04 -23.28
CA ILE A 24 -0.78 15.62 -21.89
C ILE A 24 -0.05 14.31 -21.60
N GLY A 25 -0.15 13.32 -22.50
CA GLY A 25 0.57 12.05 -22.36
C GLY A 25 2.09 12.23 -22.30
N ILE A 26 2.66 13.13 -23.13
CA ILE A 26 4.09 13.45 -23.11
C ILE A 26 4.48 14.15 -21.81
N LEU A 27 3.69 15.12 -21.32
CA LEU A 27 3.97 15.80 -20.06
C LEU A 27 3.92 14.84 -18.86
N ILE A 28 2.96 13.92 -18.84
CA ILE A 28 2.90 12.87 -17.81
C ILE A 28 4.11 11.95 -17.91
N ALA A 29 4.47 11.50 -19.12
CA ALA A 29 5.66 10.69 -19.32
C ALA A 29 6.93 11.43 -18.86
N ALA A 30 7.07 12.72 -19.17
CA ALA A 30 8.20 13.53 -18.73
C ALA A 30 8.26 13.67 -17.20
N PHE A 31 7.11 13.88 -16.56
CA PHE A 31 7.00 13.91 -15.09
C PHE A 31 7.45 12.59 -14.46
N LEU A 32 6.93 11.45 -14.93
CA LEU A 32 7.33 10.13 -14.44
C LEU A 32 8.80 9.83 -14.76
N MET A 33 9.30 10.25 -15.91
CA MET A 33 10.72 10.10 -16.22
C MET A 33 11.59 10.90 -15.25
N MET A 34 11.27 12.17 -15.02
CA MET A 34 12.05 13.08 -14.18
C MET A 34 12.06 12.68 -12.71
N PHE A 35 10.94 12.23 -12.18
CA PHE A 35 10.77 12.04 -10.74
C PHE A 35 10.58 10.58 -10.31
N LEU A 36 10.43 9.63 -11.23
CA LEU A 36 10.43 8.19 -10.89
C LEU A 36 11.64 7.49 -11.51
N ILE A 37 11.78 7.56 -12.83
CA ILE A 37 12.75 6.73 -13.55
C ILE A 37 14.18 7.25 -13.40
N LEU A 38 14.43 8.55 -13.59
CA LEU A 38 15.77 9.12 -13.48
C LEU A 38 16.38 8.97 -12.07
N PRO A 39 15.66 9.24 -10.96
CA PRO A 39 16.19 9.00 -9.63
C PRO A 39 16.56 7.53 -9.40
N VAL A 40 15.73 6.60 -9.87
CA VAL A 40 16.01 5.16 -9.78
C VAL A 40 17.22 4.76 -10.62
N ILE A 41 17.32 5.24 -11.86
CA ILE A 41 18.48 5.01 -12.72
C ILE A 41 19.74 5.56 -12.06
N GLN A 42 19.68 6.74 -11.46
CA GLN A 42 20.84 7.35 -10.80
C GLN A 42 21.30 6.54 -9.59
N VAL A 43 20.36 6.03 -8.79
CA VAL A 43 20.70 5.13 -7.67
C VAL A 43 21.39 3.87 -8.19
N ILE A 44 20.82 3.24 -9.22
CA ILE A 44 21.39 2.04 -9.82
C ILE A 44 22.78 2.36 -10.37
N TYR A 45 22.92 3.42 -11.15
CA TYR A 45 24.18 3.83 -11.76
C TYR A 45 25.27 4.02 -10.70
N VAL A 46 24.99 4.76 -9.62
CA VAL A 46 25.97 5.01 -8.55
C VAL A 46 26.39 3.73 -7.82
N ALA A 47 25.51 2.73 -7.71
CA ALA A 47 25.86 1.43 -7.11
C ALA A 47 27.01 0.72 -7.86
N PHE A 48 27.13 0.96 -9.18
CA PHE A 48 28.18 0.40 -10.03
C PHE A 48 29.36 1.35 -10.26
N LEU A 49 29.47 2.46 -9.54
CA LEU A 49 30.61 3.38 -9.69
C LEU A 49 31.62 3.22 -8.56
N ASP A 50 32.89 3.23 -8.91
CA ASP A 50 33.98 3.42 -7.96
C ASP A 50 33.94 4.89 -7.47
N PRO A 51 33.80 5.16 -6.16
CA PRO A 51 33.77 6.52 -5.62
C PRO A 51 35.03 7.34 -5.91
N ARG A 52 36.19 6.70 -6.15
CA ARG A 52 37.47 7.37 -6.37
C ARG A 52 37.72 7.67 -7.83
N SER A 53 37.58 6.66 -8.69
CA SER A 53 37.90 6.77 -10.12
C SER A 53 36.71 7.20 -10.98
N GLY A 54 35.47 6.98 -10.51
CA GLY A 54 34.26 7.16 -11.31
C GLY A 54 34.08 6.09 -12.40
N ALA A 55 34.93 5.06 -12.44
CA ALA A 55 34.81 3.95 -13.38
C ALA A 55 33.71 2.97 -12.94
N LEU A 56 33.17 2.21 -13.90
CA LEU A 56 32.26 1.11 -13.59
C LEU A 56 33.01 0.00 -12.84
N THR A 57 32.47 -0.44 -11.71
CA THR A 57 33.04 -1.50 -10.87
C THR A 57 31.95 -2.42 -10.29
N LEU A 58 32.36 -3.63 -9.91
CA LEU A 58 31.57 -4.56 -9.10
C LEU A 58 32.12 -4.68 -7.67
N ASP A 59 33.21 -3.98 -7.33
CA ASP A 59 33.87 -4.07 -6.03
C ASP A 59 32.94 -3.68 -4.90
N ASN A 60 32.07 -2.67 -5.11
CA ASN A 60 31.05 -2.28 -4.12
C ASN A 60 30.13 -3.45 -3.71
N PHE A 61 29.84 -4.37 -4.63
CA PHE A 61 29.04 -5.56 -4.33
C PHE A 61 29.86 -6.62 -3.60
N SER A 62 31.13 -6.78 -3.96
CA SER A 62 32.06 -7.64 -3.24
C SER A 62 32.21 -7.19 -1.79
N ASP A 63 32.44 -5.89 -1.57
CA ASP A 63 32.55 -5.25 -0.25
C ASP A 63 31.27 -5.41 0.57
N PHE A 64 30.11 -5.28 -0.09
CA PHE A 64 28.82 -5.53 0.53
C PHE A 64 28.73 -6.95 1.10
N PHE A 65 29.08 -7.97 0.32
CA PHE A 65 29.00 -9.37 0.78
C PHE A 65 30.14 -9.79 1.70
N ALA A 66 31.27 -9.06 1.67
CA ALA A 66 32.38 -9.23 2.60
C ALA A 66 32.01 -8.75 4.02
N SER A 67 31.21 -7.69 4.14
CA SER A 67 30.75 -7.15 5.41
C SER A 67 29.77 -8.11 6.13
N PRO A 68 30.09 -8.57 7.36
CA PRO A 68 29.19 -9.42 8.13
C PRO A 68 27.83 -8.76 8.41
N LEU A 69 27.82 -7.46 8.73
CA LEU A 69 26.61 -6.69 9.02
C LEU A 69 25.67 -6.62 7.79
N PHE A 70 26.23 -6.41 6.60
CA PHE A 70 25.43 -6.29 5.38
C PHE A 70 24.91 -7.64 4.90
N ARG A 71 25.71 -8.70 5.03
CA ARG A 71 25.26 -10.06 4.78
C ARG A 71 24.16 -10.48 5.76
N GLU A 72 24.29 -10.15 7.04
CA GLU A 72 23.24 -10.34 8.04
C GLU A 72 21.98 -9.55 7.67
N SER A 73 22.12 -8.27 7.33
CA SER A 73 20.99 -7.41 6.94
C SER A 73 20.24 -7.90 5.71
N PHE A 74 20.96 -8.47 4.74
CA PHE A 74 20.39 -9.10 3.55
C PHE A 74 19.50 -10.30 3.93
N TRP A 75 20.02 -11.23 4.73
CA TRP A 75 19.26 -12.42 5.14
C TRP A 75 18.11 -12.07 6.09
N ASN A 76 18.31 -11.13 7.01
CA ASN A 76 17.27 -10.66 7.92
C ASN A 76 16.09 -10.04 7.15
N SER A 77 16.35 -9.16 6.18
CA SER A 77 15.28 -8.58 5.35
C SER A 77 14.52 -9.63 4.56
N LEU A 78 15.22 -10.61 3.96
CA LEU A 78 14.56 -11.69 3.21
C LEU A 78 13.74 -12.60 4.12
N TYR A 79 14.30 -12.96 5.29
CA TYR A 79 13.64 -13.79 6.28
C TYR A 79 12.39 -13.12 6.85
N VAL A 80 12.49 -11.85 7.26
CA VAL A 80 11.37 -11.07 7.78
C VAL A 80 10.27 -10.95 6.72
N ALA A 81 10.59 -10.60 5.48
CA ALA A 81 9.60 -10.50 4.40
C ALA A 81 8.90 -11.83 4.08
N ALA A 82 9.66 -12.92 4.00
CA ALA A 82 9.09 -14.25 3.77
C ALA A 82 8.20 -14.71 4.93
N MET A 83 8.65 -14.54 6.17
CA MET A 83 7.88 -14.94 7.34
C MET A 83 6.65 -14.08 7.55
N SER A 84 6.73 -12.78 7.29
CA SER A 84 5.57 -11.89 7.35
C SER A 84 4.49 -12.29 6.37
N VAL A 85 4.84 -12.77 5.16
CA VAL A 85 3.85 -13.34 4.22
C VAL A 85 3.20 -14.59 4.79
N VAL A 86 3.98 -15.49 5.41
CA VAL A 86 3.44 -16.73 6.02
C VAL A 86 2.44 -16.40 7.13
N PHE A 87 2.80 -15.55 8.09
CA PHE A 87 1.92 -15.18 9.19
C PHE A 87 0.74 -14.33 8.73
N ALA A 88 0.94 -13.39 7.81
CA ALA A 88 -0.15 -12.67 7.17
C ALA A 88 -1.14 -13.62 6.47
N THR A 89 -0.65 -14.69 5.85
CA THR A 89 -1.50 -15.73 5.24
C THR A 89 -2.31 -16.49 6.28
N LEU A 90 -1.70 -16.86 7.41
CA LEU A 90 -2.39 -17.53 8.51
C LEU A 90 -3.55 -16.69 9.08
N ILE A 91 -3.48 -15.36 8.95
CA ILE A 91 -4.53 -14.42 9.35
C ILE A 91 -5.55 -14.23 8.20
N ALA A 92 -5.07 -13.88 7.01
CA ALA A 92 -5.89 -13.48 5.88
C ALA A 92 -6.71 -14.64 5.29
N LEU A 93 -6.10 -15.82 5.15
CA LEU A 93 -6.71 -16.98 4.49
C LEU A 93 -8.00 -17.45 5.19
N PRO A 94 -8.01 -17.72 6.52
CA PRO A 94 -9.26 -18.12 7.19
C PRO A 94 -10.30 -17.00 7.14
N LEU A 95 -9.90 -15.75 7.33
CA LEU A 95 -10.83 -14.62 7.30
C LEU A 95 -11.48 -14.44 5.92
N ALA A 96 -10.68 -14.51 4.85
CA ALA A 96 -11.17 -14.44 3.47
C ALA A 96 -12.10 -15.60 3.16
N TYR A 97 -11.69 -16.84 3.49
CA TYR A 97 -12.47 -18.03 3.18
C TYR A 97 -13.81 -18.05 3.92
N LEU A 98 -13.81 -17.79 5.24
CA LEU A 98 -15.02 -17.78 6.06
C LEU A 98 -16.00 -16.68 5.63
N THR A 99 -15.52 -15.47 5.39
CA THR A 99 -16.40 -14.32 5.11
C THR A 99 -16.89 -14.24 3.66
N THR A 100 -16.26 -14.97 2.72
CA THR A 100 -16.65 -14.95 1.30
C THR A 100 -17.38 -16.20 0.84
N ARG A 101 -17.06 -17.38 1.40
CA ARG A 101 -17.62 -18.67 0.94
C ARG A 101 -18.77 -19.19 1.80
N PHE A 102 -18.89 -18.73 3.05
CA PHE A 102 -19.93 -19.18 3.97
C PHE A 102 -20.94 -18.09 4.31
N ASP A 103 -22.15 -18.51 4.64
CA ASP A 103 -23.19 -17.62 5.12
C ASP A 103 -22.90 -17.26 6.57
N PHE A 104 -22.16 -16.16 6.73
CA PHE A 104 -21.65 -15.72 8.01
C PHE A 104 -22.22 -14.33 8.35
N ALA A 105 -22.96 -14.25 9.44
CA ALA A 105 -23.51 -13.00 9.94
C ALA A 105 -22.37 -12.01 10.23
N GLY A 106 -22.53 -10.76 9.77
CA GLY A 106 -21.52 -9.72 9.99
C GLY A 106 -20.27 -9.82 9.11
N SER A 107 -20.28 -10.60 8.02
CA SER A 107 -19.15 -10.73 7.09
C SER A 107 -18.60 -9.39 6.61
N ALA A 108 -19.48 -8.41 6.37
CA ALA A 108 -19.09 -7.05 5.97
C ALA A 108 -18.35 -6.31 7.09
N VAL A 109 -18.85 -6.37 8.33
CA VAL A 109 -18.20 -5.75 9.50
C VAL A 109 -16.83 -6.37 9.74
N ILE A 110 -16.73 -7.70 9.67
CA ILE A 110 -15.48 -8.43 9.87
C ILE A 110 -14.44 -8.06 8.80
N GLN A 111 -14.84 -7.99 7.52
CA GLN A 111 -13.94 -7.53 6.46
C GLN A 111 -13.51 -6.08 6.66
N SER A 112 -14.43 -5.19 7.05
CA SER A 112 -14.11 -3.78 7.34
C SER A 112 -13.13 -3.65 8.51
N LEU A 113 -13.35 -4.36 9.62
CA LEU A 113 -12.43 -4.41 10.76
C LEU A 113 -11.06 -4.97 10.35
N GLY A 114 -11.04 -5.98 9.48
CA GLY A 114 -9.82 -6.56 8.94
C GLY A 114 -9.00 -5.60 8.08
N ILE A 115 -9.58 -4.51 7.57
CA ILE A 115 -8.89 -3.50 6.74
C ILE A 115 -8.33 -2.33 7.59
N ILE A 116 -8.86 -2.11 8.79
CA ILE A 116 -8.44 -1.04 9.72
C ILE A 116 -6.92 -0.95 9.93
N PRO A 117 -6.14 -2.04 9.96
CA PRO A 117 -4.68 -1.96 10.08
C PRO A 117 -4.00 -1.09 9.06
N LEU A 118 -4.49 -1.02 7.82
CA LEU A 118 -3.90 -0.18 6.77
C LEU A 118 -4.04 1.34 7.02
N ILE A 119 -4.90 1.75 7.96
CA ILE A 119 -5.18 3.16 8.28
C ILE A 119 -4.08 3.77 9.15
N MET A 120 -3.39 2.96 9.95
CA MET A 120 -2.38 3.40 10.91
C MET A 120 -0.99 3.02 10.41
N PRO A 121 0.04 3.88 10.49
CA PRO A 121 1.39 3.47 10.11
C PRO A 121 1.90 2.29 10.96
N PRO A 122 2.63 1.31 10.39
CA PRO A 122 3.04 0.10 11.09
C PRO A 122 3.98 0.39 12.28
N PHE A 123 4.92 1.31 12.10
CA PHE A 123 5.89 1.67 13.13
C PHE A 123 5.24 2.28 14.39
N VAL A 124 4.08 2.92 14.22
CA VAL A 124 3.27 3.44 15.35
C VAL A 124 2.66 2.28 16.12
N GLY A 125 2.15 1.29 15.37
CA GLY A 125 1.70 0.02 15.92
C GLY A 125 2.80 -0.74 16.66
N ALA A 126 4.05 -0.69 16.21
CA ALA A 126 5.17 -1.39 16.85
C ALA A 126 5.35 -1.00 18.33
N VAL A 127 5.27 0.29 18.66
CA VAL A 127 5.39 0.75 20.07
C VAL A 127 4.22 0.26 20.90
N ALA A 128 2.99 0.39 20.38
CA ALA A 128 1.78 -0.12 21.04
C ALA A 128 1.85 -1.64 21.28
N MET A 129 2.33 -2.38 20.27
CA MET A 129 2.54 -3.82 20.35
C MET A 129 3.64 -4.20 21.33
N GLN A 130 4.68 -3.36 21.49
CA GLN A 130 5.72 -3.58 22.49
C GLN A 130 5.16 -3.46 23.93
N LEU A 131 4.20 -2.57 24.16
CA LEU A 131 3.53 -2.44 25.46
C LEU A 131 2.54 -3.58 25.74
N LEU A 132 1.93 -4.15 24.70
CA LEU A 132 0.99 -5.27 24.86
C LEU A 132 1.69 -6.64 24.91
N PHE A 133 2.63 -6.89 24.00
CA PHE A 133 3.24 -8.21 23.76
C PHE A 133 4.75 -8.24 24.04
N GLY A 134 5.36 -7.14 24.46
CA GLY A 134 6.76 -7.11 24.88
C GLY A 134 7.04 -7.97 26.10
N ARG A 135 8.33 -8.14 26.43
CA ARG A 135 8.78 -8.97 27.57
C ARG A 135 8.12 -8.61 28.91
N ASN A 136 7.79 -7.33 29.09
CA ASN A 136 7.07 -6.78 30.25
C ASN A 136 5.76 -6.12 29.82
N GLY A 137 5.20 -6.53 28.68
CA GLY A 137 3.91 -6.06 28.21
C GLY A 137 2.75 -6.84 28.81
N THR A 138 1.55 -6.32 28.64
CA THR A 138 0.30 -6.85 29.21
C THR A 138 0.17 -8.37 29.15
N VAL A 139 0.34 -8.95 27.96
CA VAL A 139 0.15 -10.39 27.74
C VAL A 139 1.19 -11.20 28.50
N ASN A 140 2.47 -10.81 28.44
CA ASN A 140 3.54 -11.54 29.14
C ASN A 140 3.49 -11.39 30.66
N LEU A 141 2.98 -10.27 31.18
CA LEU A 141 2.73 -10.12 32.62
C LEU A 141 1.64 -11.08 33.08
N LEU A 142 0.49 -11.09 32.39
CA LEU A 142 -0.61 -12.00 32.71
C LEU A 142 -0.22 -13.48 32.56
N LEU A 143 0.53 -13.83 31.51
CA LEU A 143 1.02 -15.20 31.32
C LEU A 143 1.98 -15.62 32.43
N ASN A 144 2.87 -14.72 32.85
CA ASN A 144 3.82 -15.00 33.92
C ASN A 144 3.10 -15.16 35.27
N ASP A 145 2.11 -14.32 35.55
CA ASP A 145 1.38 -14.35 36.82
C ASP A 145 0.48 -15.59 36.94
N TRP A 146 -0.15 -16.02 35.85
CA TRP A 146 -1.09 -17.16 35.87
C TRP A 146 -0.43 -18.50 35.56
N PHE A 147 0.61 -18.52 34.73
CA PHE A 147 1.22 -19.76 34.21
C PHE A 147 2.74 -19.85 34.41
N GLY A 148 3.41 -18.80 34.90
CA GLY A 148 4.84 -18.83 35.22
C GLY A 148 5.79 -18.81 34.02
N PHE A 149 5.34 -18.43 32.82
CA PHE A 149 6.19 -18.34 31.64
C PHE A 149 5.95 -17.07 30.80
N LYS A 150 6.92 -16.73 29.95
CA LYS A 150 6.86 -15.60 29.00
C LYS A 150 7.17 -16.08 27.58
N ILE A 151 6.60 -15.41 26.58
CA ILE A 151 6.82 -15.67 25.16
C ILE A 151 7.51 -14.46 24.52
N PRO A 152 8.62 -14.64 23.77
CA PRO A 152 9.39 -13.55 23.17
C PRO A 152 8.74 -13.04 21.87
N PHE A 153 7.49 -12.57 21.93
CA PHE A 153 6.74 -12.10 20.75
C PHE A 153 7.42 -10.92 20.04
N MET A 154 7.95 -9.97 20.82
CA MET A 154 8.46 -8.69 20.31
C MET A 154 9.99 -8.57 20.34
N GLU A 155 10.73 -9.67 20.50
CA GLU A 155 12.19 -9.65 20.57
C GLU A 155 12.83 -9.81 19.18
N GLY A 156 13.77 -8.92 18.84
CA GLY A 156 14.52 -8.97 17.59
C GLY A 156 13.62 -9.01 16.35
N LEU A 157 13.95 -9.89 15.40
CA LEU A 157 13.20 -10.04 14.14
C LEU A 157 11.75 -10.50 14.35
N ASN A 158 11.45 -11.23 15.43
CA ASN A 158 10.10 -11.73 15.70
C ASN A 158 9.11 -10.58 15.87
N GLY A 159 9.53 -9.50 16.55
CA GLY A 159 8.68 -8.32 16.73
C GLY A 159 8.37 -7.62 15.42
N VAL A 160 9.37 -7.51 14.52
CA VAL A 160 9.18 -6.93 13.18
C VAL A 160 8.19 -7.78 12.38
N ILE A 161 8.43 -9.09 12.29
CA ILE A 161 7.55 -10.05 11.59
C ILE A 161 6.13 -9.94 12.12
N PHE A 162 5.96 -9.92 13.44
CA PHE A 162 4.66 -9.93 14.08
C PHE A 162 3.85 -8.65 13.78
N VAL A 163 4.47 -7.48 13.95
CA VAL A 163 3.83 -6.19 13.69
C VAL A 163 3.47 -6.06 12.21
N GLU A 164 4.40 -6.37 11.32
CA GLU A 164 4.20 -6.24 9.88
C GLU A 164 3.19 -7.22 9.32
N SER A 165 3.14 -8.46 9.83
CA SER A 165 2.13 -9.44 9.44
C SER A 165 0.72 -8.94 9.73
N ILE A 166 0.50 -8.42 10.95
CA ILE A 166 -0.78 -7.85 11.37
C ILE A 166 -1.13 -6.60 10.58
N HIS A 167 -0.13 -5.79 10.24
CA HIS A 167 -0.38 -4.55 9.52
C HIS A 167 -0.66 -4.78 8.03
N TYR A 168 0.05 -5.71 7.38
CA TYR A 168 0.02 -5.89 5.93
C TYR A 168 -0.84 -7.08 5.43
N PHE A 169 -1.31 -8.00 6.29
CA PHE A 169 -2.25 -9.04 5.84
C PHE A 169 -3.49 -8.54 5.07
N PRO A 170 -4.01 -7.31 5.24
CA PRO A 170 -5.18 -6.87 4.49
C PRO A 170 -4.93 -6.87 2.97
N PHE A 171 -3.67 -6.75 2.51
CA PHE A 171 -3.35 -6.92 1.09
C PHE A 171 -3.67 -8.33 0.58
N ILE A 172 -3.38 -9.37 1.37
CA ILE A 172 -3.80 -10.75 1.05
C ILE A 172 -5.32 -10.85 1.16
N LEU A 173 -5.92 -10.35 2.24
CA LEU A 173 -7.36 -10.42 2.47
C LEU A 173 -8.16 -9.85 1.30
N ILE A 174 -7.83 -8.64 0.84
CA ILE A 174 -8.57 -7.94 -0.23
C ILE A 174 -8.46 -8.70 -1.56
N ASN A 175 -7.24 -9.04 -1.97
CA ASN A 175 -7.00 -9.69 -3.26
C ASN A 175 -7.53 -11.14 -3.28
N LEU A 176 -7.30 -11.89 -2.20
CA LEU A 176 -7.81 -13.24 -2.06
C LEU A 176 -9.34 -13.27 -2.03
N SER A 177 -9.97 -12.36 -1.28
CA SER A 177 -11.43 -12.27 -1.23
C SER A 177 -12.04 -11.93 -2.57
N ALA A 178 -11.40 -11.06 -3.37
CA ALA A 178 -11.83 -10.74 -4.72
C ALA A 178 -11.76 -11.98 -5.63
N SER A 179 -10.66 -12.74 -5.59
CA SER A 179 -10.56 -13.98 -6.36
C SER A 179 -11.55 -15.05 -5.90
N LEU A 180 -11.75 -15.23 -4.59
CA LEU A 180 -12.71 -16.18 -4.03
C LEU A 180 -14.16 -15.88 -4.45
N ARG A 181 -14.53 -14.60 -4.58
CA ARG A 181 -15.85 -14.19 -5.07
C ARG A 181 -16.07 -14.50 -6.55
N ASN A 182 -15.00 -14.55 -7.35
CA ASN A 182 -15.07 -14.83 -8.79
C ASN A 182 -15.11 -16.34 -9.11
N ILE A 183 -14.96 -17.22 -8.13
CA ILE A 183 -15.06 -18.67 -8.33
C ILE A 183 -16.54 -19.06 -8.48
N ASP A 184 -16.86 -19.66 -9.63
CA ASP A 184 -18.19 -20.22 -9.91
C ASP A 184 -18.51 -21.36 -8.94
N ARG A 185 -19.68 -21.30 -8.30
CA ARG A 185 -20.11 -22.30 -7.33
C ARG A 185 -20.34 -23.67 -7.94
N SER A 186 -20.72 -23.75 -9.22
CA SER A 186 -20.92 -25.03 -9.91
C SER A 186 -19.66 -25.92 -9.88
N MET A 187 -18.47 -25.32 -9.84
CA MET A 187 -17.20 -26.04 -9.69
C MET A 187 -17.09 -26.73 -8.33
N GLU A 188 -17.57 -26.08 -7.26
CA GLU A 188 -17.58 -26.66 -5.91
C GLU A 188 -18.65 -27.74 -5.77
N GLU A 189 -19.84 -27.51 -6.31
CA GLU A 189 -20.95 -28.47 -6.29
C GLU A 189 -20.61 -29.73 -7.09
N ALA A 190 -20.01 -29.58 -8.28
CA ALA A 190 -19.53 -30.70 -9.08
C ALA A 190 -18.46 -31.51 -8.33
N ALA A 191 -17.51 -30.84 -7.67
CA ALA A 191 -16.50 -31.51 -6.87
C ALA A 191 -17.11 -32.25 -5.67
N GLN A 192 -18.12 -31.69 -5.01
CA GLN A 192 -18.85 -32.34 -3.92
C GLN A 192 -19.63 -33.56 -4.40
N ASN A 193 -20.29 -33.49 -5.55
CA ASN A 193 -20.95 -34.64 -6.18
C ASN A 193 -19.97 -35.78 -6.50
N LEU A 194 -18.71 -35.45 -6.79
CA LEU A 194 -17.61 -36.41 -6.97
C LEU A 194 -16.94 -36.83 -5.64
N GLY A 195 -17.51 -36.48 -4.48
CA GLY A 195 -17.03 -36.88 -3.16
C GLY A 195 -15.94 -35.99 -2.54
N ALA A 196 -15.65 -34.81 -3.10
CA ALA A 196 -14.73 -33.85 -2.51
C ALA A 196 -15.44 -32.90 -1.54
N SER A 197 -15.15 -33.00 -0.24
CA SER A 197 -15.71 -32.13 0.81
C SER A 197 -14.64 -31.54 1.73
N GLY A 198 -15.04 -30.55 2.54
CA GLY A 198 -14.20 -29.94 3.58
C GLY A 198 -12.83 -29.44 3.09
N MET A 199 -11.76 -29.84 3.78
CA MET A 199 -10.38 -29.48 3.43
C MET A 199 -9.95 -30.00 2.06
N ARG A 200 -10.49 -31.13 1.60
CA ARG A 200 -10.18 -31.70 0.27
C ARG A 200 -10.69 -30.79 -0.84
N LEU A 201 -11.92 -30.32 -0.71
CA LEU A 201 -12.53 -29.34 -1.64
C LEU A 201 -11.73 -28.04 -1.64
N PHE A 202 -11.40 -27.52 -0.46
CA PHE A 202 -10.61 -26.30 -0.33
C PHE A 202 -9.24 -26.41 -1.01
N ARG A 203 -8.44 -27.43 -0.68
CA ARG A 203 -7.07 -27.59 -1.20
C ARG A 203 -7.00 -27.91 -2.68
N ARG A 204 -7.97 -28.65 -3.22
CA ARG A 204 -7.92 -29.13 -4.62
C ARG A 204 -8.65 -28.22 -5.60
N ILE A 205 -9.67 -27.48 -5.16
CA ILE A 205 -10.52 -26.69 -6.05
C ILE A 205 -10.44 -25.21 -5.67
N VAL A 206 -10.89 -24.86 -4.46
CA VAL A 206 -11.09 -23.45 -4.08
C VAL A 206 -9.79 -22.66 -4.03
N PHE A 207 -8.79 -23.14 -3.26
CA PHE A 207 -7.54 -22.42 -3.09
C PHE A 207 -6.71 -22.33 -4.38
N PRO A 208 -6.57 -23.41 -5.20
CA PRO A 208 -5.91 -23.31 -6.50
C PRO A 208 -6.57 -22.31 -7.45
N LEU A 209 -7.91 -22.22 -7.47
CA LEU A 209 -8.64 -21.23 -8.27
C LEU A 209 -8.50 -19.80 -7.71
N ALA A 210 -8.36 -19.67 -6.39
CA ALA A 210 -8.14 -18.39 -5.71
C ALA A 210 -6.66 -17.92 -5.73
N MET A 211 -5.74 -18.78 -6.18
CA MET A 211 -4.30 -18.56 -6.15
C MET A 211 -3.83 -17.25 -6.79
N PRO A 212 -4.43 -16.74 -7.89
CA PRO A 212 -4.02 -15.45 -8.47
C PRO A 212 -4.16 -14.29 -7.48
N GLY A 213 -5.27 -14.23 -6.76
CA GLY A 213 -5.51 -13.21 -5.74
C GLY A 213 -4.59 -13.39 -4.54
N TYR A 214 -4.35 -14.64 -4.13
CA TYR A 214 -3.38 -14.93 -3.08
C TYR A 214 -1.98 -14.44 -3.44
N ILE A 215 -1.46 -14.80 -4.63
CA ILE A 215 -0.11 -14.44 -5.08
C ILE A 215 0.03 -12.93 -5.23
N ALA A 216 -0.95 -12.27 -5.83
CA ALA A 216 -0.96 -10.81 -5.96
C ALA A 216 -0.89 -10.13 -4.57
N GLY A 217 -1.69 -10.60 -3.61
CA GLY A 217 -1.66 -10.10 -2.23
C GLY A 217 -0.35 -10.41 -1.51
N ALA A 218 0.16 -11.62 -1.64
CA ALA A 218 1.40 -12.07 -1.00
C ALA A 218 2.62 -11.31 -1.53
N ALA A 219 2.69 -11.06 -2.84
CA ALA A 219 3.74 -10.24 -3.44
C ALA A 219 3.71 -8.80 -2.90
N LEU A 220 2.52 -8.21 -2.73
CA LEU A 220 2.38 -6.88 -2.13
C LEU A 220 2.82 -6.86 -0.66
N VAL A 221 2.47 -7.87 0.14
CA VAL A 221 2.96 -7.98 1.53
C VAL A 221 4.47 -8.10 1.57
N PHE A 222 5.05 -8.99 0.74
CA PHE A 222 6.51 -9.14 0.66
C PHE A 222 7.19 -7.82 0.35
N ILE A 223 6.73 -7.09 -0.67
CA ILE A 223 7.33 -5.81 -1.08
C ILE A 223 7.23 -4.78 0.05
N LYS A 224 6.06 -4.69 0.71
CA LYS A 224 5.81 -3.72 1.78
C LYS A 224 6.61 -3.95 3.04
N VAL A 225 6.93 -5.22 3.32
CA VAL A 225 7.81 -5.57 4.43
C VAL A 225 9.27 -5.37 4.06
N PHE A 226 9.65 -5.84 2.87
CA PHE A 226 11.03 -5.77 2.42
C PHE A 226 11.52 -4.32 2.26
N ASP A 227 10.62 -3.39 1.96
CA ASP A 227 10.89 -1.95 1.85
C ASP A 227 10.62 -1.12 3.12
N ASP A 228 10.20 -1.74 4.24
CA ASP A 228 9.89 -0.99 5.45
C ASP A 228 11.13 -0.54 6.21
N LEU A 229 11.14 0.75 6.53
CA LEU A 229 12.19 1.41 7.28
C LEU A 229 11.72 1.71 8.71
N GLY A 230 10.45 2.08 8.86
CA GLY A 230 9.96 2.68 10.10
C GLY A 230 9.88 1.68 11.24
N THR A 231 9.30 0.49 10.98
CA THR A 231 9.03 -0.51 12.01
C THR A 231 10.33 -1.08 12.59
N PRO A 232 11.31 -1.50 11.76
CA PRO A 232 12.58 -1.99 12.30
C PRO A 232 13.34 -0.92 13.10
N LEU A 233 13.38 0.32 12.62
CA LEU A 233 14.03 1.41 13.37
C LEU A 233 13.36 1.64 14.74
N MET A 234 12.02 1.64 14.78
CA MET A 234 11.27 1.84 16.02
C MET A 234 11.48 0.70 17.02
N LEU A 235 11.61 -0.54 16.54
CA LEU A 235 11.93 -1.71 17.35
C LEU A 235 13.43 -1.88 17.61
N ASN A 236 14.26 -0.92 17.18
CA ASN A 236 15.73 -0.96 17.28
C ASN A 236 16.37 -2.19 16.59
N VAL A 237 15.72 -2.71 15.53
CA VAL A 237 16.21 -3.77 14.65
C VAL A 237 16.87 -3.13 13.43
N LYS A 238 18.16 -2.83 13.58
CA LYS A 238 18.94 -2.08 12.58
C LYS A 238 19.60 -2.97 11.52
N ALA A 239 19.79 -4.26 11.79
CA ALA A 239 20.39 -5.22 10.87
C ALA A 239 19.38 -5.70 9.81
N MET A 240 18.87 -4.76 9.01
CA MET A 240 17.97 -4.97 7.86
C MET A 240 18.34 -3.97 6.75
N LEU A 241 18.10 -4.33 5.49
CA LEU A 241 18.51 -3.54 4.32
C LEU A 241 17.99 -2.09 4.35
N ALA A 242 16.68 -1.87 4.52
CA ALA A 242 16.12 -0.51 4.51
C ALA A 242 16.70 0.40 5.62
N PRO A 243 16.76 -0.02 6.91
CA PRO A 243 17.50 0.70 7.95
C PRO A 243 18.97 0.97 7.61
N GLN A 244 19.69 0.01 7.05
CA GLN A 244 21.08 0.20 6.67
C GLN A 244 21.22 1.23 5.53
N ALA A 245 20.38 1.19 4.51
CA ALA A 245 20.38 2.20 3.44
C ALA A 245 20.19 3.61 4.00
N TYR A 246 19.21 3.77 4.90
CA TYR A 246 18.95 5.03 5.60
C TYR A 246 20.19 5.49 6.39
N MET A 247 20.72 4.66 7.29
CA MET A 247 21.83 5.03 8.18
C MET A 247 23.13 5.30 7.42
N ARG A 248 23.37 4.63 6.29
CA ARG A 248 24.54 4.89 5.45
C ARG A 248 24.45 6.27 4.81
N ILE A 249 23.31 6.62 4.22
CA ILE A 249 23.15 7.91 3.56
C ILE A 249 23.08 9.07 4.57
N THR A 250 22.41 8.89 5.71
CA THR A 250 22.27 9.96 6.72
C THR A 250 23.46 10.05 7.68
N GLY A 251 24.10 8.92 8.01
CA GLY A 251 25.21 8.87 8.97
C GLY A 251 26.59 8.99 8.34
N VAL A 252 26.79 8.51 7.11
CA VAL A 252 28.09 8.59 6.39
C VAL A 252 28.07 9.65 5.31
N GLY A 253 26.96 9.74 4.58
CA GLY A 253 26.71 10.79 3.60
C GLY A 253 26.30 10.26 2.23
N ILE A 254 25.84 11.17 1.37
CA ILE A 254 25.26 10.85 0.05
C ILE A 254 26.26 10.27 -0.95
N ASN A 255 27.56 10.27 -0.62
CA ASN A 255 28.60 9.74 -1.50
C ASN A 255 28.98 8.29 -1.16
N ASP A 256 28.38 7.72 -0.12
CA ASP A 256 28.67 6.35 0.27
C ASP A 256 28.04 5.33 -0.70
N PRO A 257 28.85 4.49 -1.40
CA PRO A 257 28.34 3.52 -2.36
C PRO A 257 27.44 2.45 -1.74
N MET A 258 27.63 2.10 -0.46
CA MET A 258 26.87 1.03 0.19
C MET A 258 25.37 1.34 0.26
N GLY A 259 25.00 2.61 0.50
CA GLY A 259 23.60 3.03 0.45
C GLY A 259 22.94 2.77 -0.91
N TYR A 260 23.69 2.93 -2.01
CA TYR A 260 23.22 2.69 -3.38
C TYR A 260 23.19 1.20 -3.74
N VAL A 261 24.17 0.42 -3.30
CA VAL A 261 24.17 -1.06 -3.46
C VAL A 261 22.96 -1.67 -2.76
N ILE A 262 22.70 -1.28 -1.51
CA ILE A 262 21.52 -1.74 -0.76
C ILE A 262 20.24 -1.34 -1.50
N SER A 263 20.18 -0.10 -1.99
CA SER A 263 19.02 0.41 -2.73
C SER A 263 18.78 -0.38 -4.03
N PHE A 264 19.84 -0.74 -4.76
CA PHE A 264 19.77 -1.60 -5.93
C PHE A 264 19.20 -2.98 -5.57
N ILE A 265 19.68 -3.61 -4.49
CA ILE A 265 19.18 -4.90 -4.02
C ILE A 265 17.68 -4.81 -3.67
N LEU A 266 17.26 -3.75 -2.98
CA LEU A 266 15.86 -3.52 -2.64
C LEU A 266 14.97 -3.41 -3.90
N ILE A 267 15.40 -2.67 -4.93
CA ILE A 267 14.69 -2.58 -6.21
C ILE A 267 14.66 -3.94 -6.91
N ALA A 268 15.81 -4.62 -7.00
CA ALA A 268 15.94 -5.88 -7.72
C ALA A 268 14.99 -6.95 -7.16
N PHE A 269 14.90 -7.08 -5.84
CA PHE A 269 14.00 -8.04 -5.19
C PHE A 269 12.52 -7.62 -5.25
N SER A 270 12.23 -6.31 -5.24
CA SER A 270 10.87 -5.81 -5.43
C SER A 270 10.36 -6.10 -6.84
N VAL A 271 11.19 -5.86 -7.86
CA VAL A 271 10.92 -6.20 -9.26
C VAL A 271 10.82 -7.72 -9.43
N LEU A 272 11.72 -8.49 -8.83
CA LEU A 272 11.69 -9.95 -8.86
C LEU A 272 10.38 -10.49 -8.26
N SER A 273 9.91 -9.96 -7.13
CA SER A 273 8.65 -10.35 -6.49
C SER A 273 7.45 -10.14 -7.43
N LEU A 274 7.34 -8.95 -8.04
CA LEU A 274 6.28 -8.66 -9.02
C LEU A 274 6.40 -9.53 -10.28
N TRP A 275 7.63 -9.76 -10.76
CA TRP A 275 7.86 -10.60 -11.93
C TRP A 275 7.49 -12.06 -11.67
N LEU A 276 7.86 -12.62 -10.51
CA LEU A 276 7.45 -13.95 -10.08
C LEU A 276 5.93 -14.03 -9.95
N SER A 277 5.28 -13.03 -9.37
CA SER A 277 3.81 -12.93 -9.34
C SER A 277 3.23 -13.00 -10.75
N PHE A 278 3.77 -12.23 -11.69
CA PHE A 278 3.33 -12.24 -13.09
C PHE A 278 3.53 -13.60 -13.76
N LEU A 279 4.69 -14.25 -13.57
CA LEU A 279 5.00 -15.55 -14.14
C LEU A 279 4.03 -16.64 -13.69
N VAL A 280 3.69 -16.67 -12.39
CA VAL A 280 2.76 -17.69 -11.87
C VAL A 280 1.32 -17.45 -12.36
N MET A 281 0.97 -16.20 -12.68
CA MET A 281 -0.32 -15.85 -13.27
C MET A 281 -0.39 -16.08 -14.79
N ARG A 282 0.76 -16.14 -15.48
CA ARG A 282 0.83 -16.25 -16.94
C ARG A 282 0.34 -17.61 -17.43
N GLY A 283 -0.58 -17.61 -18.41
CA GLY A 283 -1.03 -18.81 -19.12
C GLY A 283 -2.04 -19.67 -18.36
N ARG A 284 -2.53 -19.19 -17.21
CA ARG A 284 -3.62 -19.85 -16.48
C ARG A 284 -4.89 -19.03 -16.73
N ASP A 285 -5.72 -19.52 -17.65
CA ASP A 285 -7.08 -19.00 -17.86
C ASP A 285 -7.93 -19.36 -16.63
N TYR A 286 -7.81 -18.55 -15.57
CA TYR A 286 -8.71 -18.58 -14.43
C TYR A 286 -10.06 -17.93 -14.76
N ALA A 287 -10.43 -17.89 -16.04
CA ALA A 287 -11.69 -17.41 -16.54
C ALA A 287 -12.82 -18.41 -16.17
N THR A 288 -13.06 -18.60 -14.88
CA THR A 288 -14.40 -18.92 -14.38
C THR A 288 -15.23 -17.63 -14.46
N VAL A 289 -15.36 -17.08 -15.68
CA VAL A 289 -16.30 -16.00 -15.92
C VAL A 289 -17.66 -16.60 -15.62
N GLN A 290 -18.31 -16.07 -14.59
CA GLN A 290 -19.65 -16.42 -14.16
C GLN A 290 -20.61 -16.35 -15.36
N LYS A 291 -20.79 -17.48 -16.07
CA LYS A 291 -21.72 -17.60 -17.19
C LYS A 291 -23.05 -18.11 -16.64
N GLY A 292 -23.77 -17.21 -15.96
CA GLY A 292 -25.08 -17.52 -15.39
C GLY A 292 -25.21 -17.01 -13.96
N GLY A 293 -26.35 -16.39 -13.65
CA GLY A 293 -26.66 -15.77 -12.37
C GLY A 293 -26.76 -16.70 -11.15
N GLY A 294 -26.00 -17.80 -11.10
CA GLY A 294 -25.93 -18.71 -9.95
C GLY A 294 -25.00 -18.25 -8.82
N GLY A 295 -24.39 -17.08 -8.93
CA GLY A 295 -23.57 -16.51 -7.87
C GLY A 295 -24.47 -15.84 -6.86
N LEU A 296 -24.54 -16.41 -5.64
CA LEU A 296 -24.78 -15.72 -4.36
C LEU A 296 -25.14 -16.70 -3.22
N ALA A 297 -25.50 -17.95 -3.50
CA ALA A 297 -25.82 -18.88 -2.44
C ALA A 297 -24.53 -19.26 -1.69
N ARG A 298 -24.38 -18.74 -0.46
CA ARG A 298 -23.26 -19.04 0.44
C ARG A 298 -23.46 -20.41 1.09
N ARG A 299 -22.39 -21.11 1.46
CA ARG A 299 -22.52 -22.39 2.18
C ARG A 299 -22.98 -22.15 3.62
N GLN A 300 -24.00 -22.87 4.07
CA GLN A 300 -24.40 -22.85 5.47
C GLN A 300 -23.39 -23.61 6.33
N LEU A 301 -23.03 -23.04 7.46
CA LEU A 301 -22.23 -23.69 8.49
C LEU A 301 -23.15 -24.44 9.45
N SER A 302 -22.75 -25.63 9.87
CA SER A 302 -23.39 -26.30 11.00
C SER A 302 -23.18 -25.49 12.30
N PRO A 303 -23.99 -25.71 13.36
CA PRO A 303 -23.90 -24.93 14.58
C PRO A 303 -22.50 -24.93 15.23
N TRP A 304 -21.81 -26.08 15.23
CA TRP A 304 -20.47 -26.20 15.81
C TRP A 304 -19.41 -25.53 14.91
N GLU A 305 -19.52 -25.67 13.58
CA GLU A 305 -18.62 -24.99 12.63
C GLU A 305 -18.75 -23.47 12.76
N ARG A 306 -19.97 -22.98 13.02
CA ARG A 306 -20.24 -21.56 13.25
C ARG A 306 -19.57 -21.06 14.53
N VAL A 307 -19.63 -21.81 15.63
CA VAL A 307 -18.94 -21.45 16.88
C VAL A 307 -17.42 -21.44 16.66
N ALA A 308 -16.87 -22.48 16.03
CA ALA A 308 -15.44 -22.56 15.73
C ALA A 308 -14.99 -21.39 14.84
N ALA A 309 -15.77 -21.05 13.81
CA ALA A 309 -15.50 -19.91 12.94
C ALA A 309 -15.51 -18.58 13.71
N TRP A 310 -16.47 -18.36 14.61
CA TRP A 310 -16.50 -17.17 15.47
C TRP A 310 -15.29 -17.09 16.39
N VAL A 311 -14.88 -18.19 17.01
CA VAL A 311 -13.68 -18.23 17.87
C VAL A 311 -12.43 -17.82 17.06
N VAL A 312 -12.23 -18.43 15.88
CA VAL A 312 -11.11 -18.09 14.99
C VAL A 312 -11.14 -16.61 14.60
N ILE A 313 -12.31 -16.09 14.22
CA ILE A 313 -12.48 -14.69 13.81
C ILE A 313 -12.23 -13.74 14.98
N LEU A 314 -12.75 -14.03 16.18
CA LEU A 314 -12.55 -13.18 17.36
C LEU A 314 -11.10 -13.16 17.80
N VAL A 315 -10.39 -14.28 17.76
CA VAL A 315 -8.94 -14.34 18.04
C VAL A 315 -8.17 -13.51 17.01
N ILE A 316 -8.48 -13.68 15.72
CA ILE A 316 -7.85 -12.90 14.65
C ILE A 316 -8.12 -11.40 14.82
N LEU A 317 -9.37 -11.00 15.04
CA LEU A 317 -9.73 -9.59 15.21
C LEU A 317 -9.12 -9.00 16.48
N GLY A 318 -9.10 -9.75 17.59
CA GLY A 318 -8.45 -9.32 18.81
C GLY A 318 -6.95 -9.07 18.60
N LEU A 319 -6.28 -9.96 17.87
CA LEU A 319 -4.88 -9.81 17.51
C LEU A 319 -4.64 -8.62 16.58
N VAL A 320 -5.47 -8.49 15.55
CA VAL A 320 -5.30 -7.51 14.48
C VAL A 320 -5.63 -6.09 14.93
N LEU A 321 -6.59 -5.93 15.85
CA LEU A 321 -6.98 -4.65 16.42
C LEU A 321 -6.14 -4.27 17.65
N ALA A 322 -5.35 -5.20 18.19
CA ALA A 322 -4.44 -4.96 19.31
C ALA A 322 -3.55 -3.71 19.14
N PRO A 323 -2.88 -3.44 18.00
CA PRO A 323 -2.08 -2.24 17.86
C PRO A 323 -2.90 -0.95 17.99
N HIS A 324 -4.15 -0.91 17.50
CA HIS A 324 -5.02 0.27 17.62
C HIS A 324 -5.52 0.45 19.05
N ILE A 325 -5.86 -0.66 19.73
CA ILE A 325 -6.25 -0.65 21.14
C ILE A 325 -5.08 -0.15 21.99
N GLY A 326 -3.88 -0.71 21.78
CA GLY A 326 -2.68 -0.29 22.49
C GLY A 326 -2.31 1.17 22.20
N LEU A 327 -2.43 1.62 20.96
CA LEU A 327 -2.20 3.01 20.61
C LEU A 327 -3.18 3.96 21.31
N MET A 328 -4.46 3.59 21.34
CA MET A 328 -5.50 4.36 22.02
C MET A 328 -5.26 4.40 23.53
N LEU A 329 -4.94 3.27 24.16
CA LEU A 329 -4.61 3.24 25.58
C LEU A 329 -3.38 4.10 25.88
N LEU A 330 -2.35 4.03 25.03
CA LEU A 330 -1.13 4.83 25.19
C LEU A 330 -1.38 6.34 25.00
N SER A 331 -2.31 6.74 24.12
CA SER A 331 -2.62 8.17 23.89
C SER A 331 -3.31 8.83 25.09
N PHE A 332 -3.97 8.05 25.94
CA PHE A 332 -4.55 8.52 27.19
C PHE A 332 -3.70 8.13 28.42
N GLY A 333 -2.82 7.13 28.32
CA GLY A 333 -2.06 6.60 29.46
C GLY A 333 -1.00 7.58 29.97
N THR A 334 -0.89 7.70 31.28
CA THR A 334 0.18 8.47 31.95
C THR A 334 1.49 7.70 31.94
N ILE A 335 1.56 6.62 32.70
CA ILE A 335 2.67 5.68 32.76
C ILE A 335 2.11 4.31 32.38
N TRP A 336 2.74 3.66 31.41
CA TRP A 336 2.42 2.28 31.05
C TRP A 336 3.72 1.50 30.97
N SER A 337 4.11 0.94 32.12
CA SER A 337 5.37 0.25 32.28
C SER A 337 5.21 -0.81 33.37
N PHE A 338 5.62 -2.05 33.10
CA PHE A 338 5.51 -3.18 34.04
C PHE A 338 4.11 -3.41 34.64
N SER A 339 3.07 -2.97 33.94
CA SER A 339 1.68 -3.11 34.36
C SER A 339 0.82 -3.60 33.18
N PRO A 340 -0.19 -4.45 33.40
CA PRO A 340 -1.11 -4.88 32.35
C PRO A 340 -1.83 -3.73 31.63
N LEU A 341 -2.07 -2.61 32.31
CA LEU A 341 -2.74 -1.43 31.76
C LEU A 341 -2.01 -0.16 32.22
N PRO A 342 -2.27 1.00 31.58
CA PRO A 342 -1.77 2.28 32.08
C PRO A 342 -2.22 2.55 33.53
N ASP A 343 -1.34 3.12 34.34
CA ASP A 343 -1.59 3.36 35.78
C ASP A 343 -2.67 4.42 36.02
N ALA A 344 -2.78 5.40 35.12
CA ALA A 344 -3.81 6.42 35.11
C ALA A 344 -3.99 7.01 33.71
N PHE A 345 -5.09 7.72 33.49
CA PHE A 345 -5.42 8.36 32.21
C PHE A 345 -5.34 9.89 32.29
N THR A 346 -4.97 10.52 31.17
CA THR A 346 -4.79 11.96 31.02
C THR A 346 -5.09 12.44 29.60
N LEU A 347 -5.43 13.72 29.46
CA LEU A 347 -5.56 14.42 28.17
C LEU A 347 -4.35 15.32 27.85
N LYS A 348 -3.34 15.35 28.74
CA LYS A 348 -2.17 16.23 28.59
C LYS A 348 -1.43 16.02 27.27
N HIS A 349 -1.36 14.77 26.79
CA HIS A 349 -0.72 14.41 25.52
C HIS A 349 -1.32 15.16 24.34
N TYR A 350 -2.65 15.25 24.26
CA TYR A 350 -3.33 16.04 23.22
C TYR A 350 -3.04 17.54 23.36
N GLY A 351 -2.95 18.06 24.58
CA GLY A 351 -2.52 19.44 24.83
C GLY A 351 -1.10 19.73 24.31
N THR A 352 -0.16 18.81 24.52
CA THR A 352 1.20 18.88 23.95
C THR A 352 1.15 18.86 22.43
N VAL A 353 0.33 18.00 21.84
CA VAL A 353 0.18 17.92 20.38
C VAL A 353 -0.35 19.21 19.77
N PHE A 354 -1.44 19.77 20.31
CA PHE A 354 -2.01 20.99 19.76
C PHE A 354 -1.14 22.23 19.97
N SER A 355 -0.27 22.24 21.00
CA SER A 355 0.64 23.35 21.26
C SER A 355 1.97 23.25 20.51
N GLN A 356 2.51 22.05 20.30
CA GLN A 356 3.88 21.86 19.77
C GLN A 356 3.92 21.16 18.41
N ALA A 357 2.89 20.39 18.04
CA ALA A 357 2.91 19.50 16.89
C ALA A 357 1.85 19.83 15.83
N GLY A 358 1.16 20.97 15.96
CA GLY A 358 0.15 21.42 14.99
C GLY A 358 0.70 21.56 13.57
N GLN A 359 1.97 21.93 13.42
CA GLN A 359 2.63 22.06 12.11
C GLN A 359 2.74 20.72 11.37
N TYR A 360 2.95 19.61 12.09
CA TYR A 360 3.02 18.29 11.45
C TYR A 360 1.68 17.89 10.81
N ILE A 361 0.58 18.27 11.46
CA ILE A 361 -0.78 18.03 10.95
C ILE A 361 -1.04 18.86 9.70
N THR A 362 -0.73 20.17 9.73
CA THR A 362 -0.93 21.06 8.58
C THR A 362 -0.06 20.65 7.38
N ASN A 363 1.20 20.30 7.63
CA ASN A 363 2.11 19.78 6.61
C ASN A 363 1.58 18.49 5.97
N THR A 364 1.07 17.54 6.76
CA THR A 364 0.46 16.33 6.20
C THR A 364 -0.75 16.62 5.35
N LEU A 365 -1.67 17.49 5.80
CA LEU A 365 -2.84 17.87 4.99
C LEU A 365 -2.41 18.53 3.67
N LEU A 366 -1.39 19.38 3.71
CA LEU A 366 -0.85 20.03 2.51
C LEU A 366 -0.16 19.04 1.56
N TYR A 367 0.77 18.23 2.08
CA TYR A 367 1.62 17.37 1.24
C TYR A 367 0.87 16.13 0.75
N ALA A 368 0.15 15.42 1.63
CA ALA A 368 -0.63 14.25 1.24
C ALA A 368 -1.87 14.66 0.43
N GLY A 369 -2.49 15.79 0.77
CA GLY A 369 -3.60 16.35 -0.01
C GLY A 369 -3.16 16.78 -1.41
N GLY A 370 -2.05 17.51 -1.51
CA GLY A 370 -1.46 17.90 -2.79
C GLY A 370 -1.02 16.71 -3.63
N ALA A 371 -0.39 15.70 -3.01
CA ALA A 371 -0.02 14.45 -3.66
C ALA A 371 -1.25 13.72 -4.22
N ALA A 372 -2.31 13.57 -3.44
CA ALA A 372 -3.54 12.91 -3.87
C ALA A 372 -4.25 13.67 -5.02
N LEU A 373 -4.16 15.01 -5.04
CA LEU A 373 -4.65 15.80 -6.17
C LEU A 373 -3.83 15.53 -7.44
N ILE A 374 -2.50 15.54 -7.35
CA ILE A 374 -1.60 15.20 -8.47
C ILE A 374 -1.94 13.80 -9.00
N ASP A 375 -2.10 12.83 -8.10
CA ASP A 375 -2.38 11.44 -8.45
C ASP A 375 -3.71 11.26 -9.16
N ILE A 376 -4.74 12.01 -8.77
CA ILE A 376 -6.03 11.95 -9.44
C ILE A 376 -6.01 12.61 -10.80
N LEU A 377 -5.32 13.74 -10.94
CA LEU A 377 -5.16 14.41 -12.23
C LEU A 377 -4.42 13.50 -13.21
N ILE A 378 -3.26 12.97 -12.80
CA ILE A 378 -2.45 12.07 -13.62
C ILE A 378 -3.19 10.75 -13.84
N GLY A 379 -3.70 10.13 -12.79
CA GLY A 379 -4.39 8.84 -12.83
C GLY A 379 -5.63 8.85 -13.74
N THR A 380 -6.45 9.90 -13.67
CA THR A 380 -7.62 10.05 -14.56
C THR A 380 -7.19 10.26 -16.01
N ALA A 381 -6.18 11.10 -16.25
CA ALA A 381 -5.65 11.35 -17.59
C ALA A 381 -5.04 10.08 -18.21
N VAL A 382 -4.22 9.35 -17.46
CA VAL A 382 -3.63 8.07 -17.91
C VAL A 382 -4.71 7.03 -18.16
N ALA A 383 -5.68 6.88 -17.24
CA ALA A 383 -6.80 5.96 -17.44
C ALA A 383 -7.56 6.26 -18.74
N TYR A 384 -7.86 7.53 -19.00
CA TYR A 384 -8.51 7.95 -20.24
C TYR A 384 -7.64 7.67 -21.47
N ILE A 385 -6.37 8.06 -21.47
CA ILE A 385 -5.44 7.81 -22.59
C ILE A 385 -5.33 6.30 -22.89
N VAL A 386 -5.18 5.48 -21.85
CA VAL A 386 -4.99 4.03 -21.96
C VAL A 386 -6.26 3.30 -22.38
N LEU A 387 -7.45 3.76 -22.00
CA LEU A 387 -8.71 3.05 -22.30
C LEU A 387 -9.47 3.61 -23.51
N ARG A 388 -9.33 4.90 -23.82
CA ARG A 388 -10.16 5.59 -24.81
C ARG A 388 -9.43 6.07 -26.05
N THR A 389 -8.10 6.05 -26.07
CA THR A 389 -7.32 6.54 -27.23
C THR A 389 -6.50 5.45 -27.90
N GLY A 390 -6.19 5.64 -29.18
CA GLY A 390 -5.27 4.81 -29.96
C GLY A 390 -3.84 5.35 -30.02
N LEU A 391 -3.44 6.23 -29.08
CA LEU A 391 -2.13 6.88 -29.12
C LEU A 391 -0.98 5.84 -29.03
N PRO A 392 0.09 6.00 -29.84
CA PRO A 392 1.25 5.12 -29.74
C PRO A 392 1.88 5.24 -28.36
N GLY A 393 2.30 4.11 -27.80
CA GLY A 393 2.94 4.08 -26.48
C GLY A 393 2.01 4.32 -25.28
N ARG A 394 0.69 4.49 -25.46
CA ARG A 394 -0.25 4.73 -24.35
C ARG A 394 -0.13 3.73 -23.18
N ARG A 395 0.16 2.45 -23.45
CA ARG A 395 0.32 1.40 -22.43
C ARG A 395 1.57 1.62 -21.57
N TRP A 396 2.60 2.27 -22.09
CA TRP A 396 3.78 2.61 -21.29
C TRP A 396 3.45 3.56 -20.15
N LEU A 397 2.43 4.42 -20.29
CA LEU A 397 1.99 5.28 -19.18
C LEU A 397 1.44 4.45 -18.00
N ASP A 398 0.68 3.40 -18.28
CA ASP A 398 0.19 2.47 -17.24
C ASP A 398 1.35 1.68 -16.62
N TYR A 399 2.29 1.19 -17.44
CA TYR A 399 3.46 0.45 -16.96
C TYR A 399 4.38 1.32 -16.09
N LEU A 400 4.69 2.55 -16.52
CA LEU A 400 5.49 3.50 -15.76
C LEU A 400 4.79 3.87 -14.44
N SER A 401 3.49 4.14 -14.48
CA SER A 401 2.73 4.45 -13.27
C SER A 401 2.70 3.26 -12.31
N THR A 402 2.55 2.03 -12.82
CA THR A 402 2.54 0.81 -11.99
C THR A 402 3.93 0.47 -11.44
N ALA A 403 5.01 0.81 -12.17
CA ALA A 403 6.39 0.56 -11.74
C ALA A 403 6.74 1.26 -10.42
N ALA A 404 6.05 2.35 -10.06
CA ALA A 404 6.20 2.99 -8.75
C ALA A 404 5.88 2.07 -7.56
N LEU A 405 5.08 1.01 -7.74
CA LEU A 405 4.86 0.00 -6.69
C LEU A 405 6.13 -0.80 -6.35
N ALA A 406 7.04 -0.93 -7.32
CA ALA A 406 8.28 -1.69 -7.16
C ALA A 406 9.41 -0.86 -6.55
N VAL A 407 9.24 0.46 -6.40
CA VAL A 407 10.28 1.36 -5.91
C VAL A 407 10.12 1.57 -4.41
N PRO A 408 11.08 1.11 -3.59
CA PRO A 408 11.10 1.34 -2.15
C PRO A 408 11.07 2.83 -1.80
N GLY A 409 10.45 3.17 -0.68
CA GLY A 409 10.38 4.56 -0.21
C GLY A 409 11.75 5.17 0.09
N VAL A 410 12.57 4.43 0.83
CA VAL A 410 13.93 4.83 1.15
C VAL A 410 14.75 5.05 -0.12
N VAL A 411 14.57 4.19 -1.13
CA VAL A 411 15.30 4.28 -2.41
C VAL A 411 14.88 5.49 -3.22
N LEU A 412 13.58 5.81 -3.26
CA LEU A 412 13.12 7.03 -3.91
C LEU A 412 13.68 8.28 -3.22
N GLY A 413 13.69 8.31 -1.88
CA GLY A 413 14.30 9.38 -1.09
C GLY A 413 15.79 9.54 -1.37
N ILE A 414 16.55 8.44 -1.38
CA ILE A 414 17.98 8.43 -1.73
C ILE A 414 18.20 8.94 -3.16
N GLY A 415 17.38 8.50 -4.11
CA GLY A 415 17.45 8.96 -5.50
C GLY A 415 17.19 10.45 -5.62
N TYR A 416 16.22 10.99 -4.88
CA TYR A 416 15.93 12.43 -4.88
C TYR A 416 17.06 13.25 -4.28
N LEU A 417 17.62 12.82 -3.14
CA LEU A 417 18.81 13.45 -2.58
C LEU A 417 19.95 13.42 -3.60
N ARG A 418 20.22 12.27 -4.22
CA ARG A 418 21.33 12.14 -5.16
C ARG A 418 21.14 12.98 -6.43
N MET A 419 19.91 13.09 -6.93
CA MET A 419 19.59 13.82 -8.15
C MET A 419 19.52 15.34 -7.93
N PHE A 420 18.90 15.77 -6.84
CA PHE A 420 18.47 17.15 -6.67
C PHE A 420 19.24 17.92 -5.59
N HIS A 421 20.12 17.27 -4.80
CA HIS A 421 20.89 17.96 -3.75
C HIS A 421 21.81 19.07 -4.30
N GLY A 422 22.35 18.90 -5.51
CA GLY A 422 23.20 19.92 -6.15
C GLY A 422 22.43 21.06 -6.83
N VAL A 423 21.13 20.92 -7.03
CA VAL A 423 20.30 21.90 -7.74
C VAL A 423 19.78 22.93 -6.74
N HIS A 424 20.17 24.19 -6.89
CA HIS A 424 19.79 25.25 -5.95
C HIS A 424 18.74 26.18 -6.57
N LEU A 425 17.65 26.42 -5.85
CA LEU A 425 16.63 27.38 -6.21
C LEU A 425 16.90 28.73 -5.52
N PRO A 426 16.87 29.86 -6.26
CA PRO A 426 17.01 31.19 -5.67
C PRO A 426 15.98 31.41 -4.55
N GLY A 427 16.45 31.73 -3.34
CA GLY A 427 15.60 32.05 -2.18
C GLY A 427 15.01 30.84 -1.42
N VAL A 428 15.24 29.60 -1.86
CA VAL A 428 14.74 28.38 -1.19
C VAL A 428 15.89 27.48 -0.70
N GLY A 429 16.99 27.41 -1.44
CA GLY A 429 18.12 26.51 -1.14
C GLY A 429 18.13 25.26 -2.04
N PRO A 430 18.74 24.15 -1.60
CA PRO A 430 18.76 22.91 -2.37
C PRO A 430 17.35 22.42 -2.69
N LEU A 431 17.12 22.01 -3.94
CA LEU A 431 15.82 21.53 -4.39
C LEU A 431 15.39 20.29 -3.61
N ALA A 432 16.33 19.41 -3.28
CA ALA A 432 16.08 18.19 -2.51
C ALA A 432 15.50 18.45 -1.10
N SER A 433 15.83 19.58 -0.48
CA SER A 433 15.30 19.98 0.85
C SER A 433 13.99 20.78 0.77
N TRP A 434 13.50 21.07 -0.43
CA TRP A 434 12.24 21.78 -0.59
C TRP A 434 11.05 20.85 -0.32
N TRP A 435 10.12 21.25 0.55
CA TRP A 435 8.96 20.45 0.94
C TRP A 435 8.10 19.93 -0.24
N VAL A 436 8.12 20.62 -1.38
CA VAL A 436 7.44 20.17 -2.62
C VAL A 436 8.00 18.84 -3.10
N MET A 437 9.28 18.55 -2.88
CA MET A 437 9.88 17.25 -3.23
C MET A 437 9.30 16.11 -2.40
N ILE A 438 8.95 16.36 -1.13
CA ILE A 438 8.23 15.39 -0.29
C ILE A 438 6.87 15.11 -0.93
N MET A 439 6.10 16.15 -1.28
CA MET A 439 4.80 16.00 -1.94
C MET A 439 4.90 15.22 -3.26
N ILE A 440 5.89 15.52 -4.11
CA ILE A 440 6.09 14.80 -5.39
C ILE A 440 6.48 13.33 -5.13
N ALA A 441 7.35 13.05 -4.16
CA ALA A 441 7.71 11.69 -3.78
C ALA A 441 6.48 10.89 -3.31
N LEU A 442 5.61 11.51 -2.51
CA LEU A 442 4.35 10.92 -2.07
C LEU A 442 3.42 10.65 -3.25
N ALA A 443 3.24 11.60 -4.16
CA ALA A 443 2.39 11.44 -5.35
C ALA A 443 2.86 10.23 -6.18
N ILE A 444 4.15 10.19 -6.55
CA ILE A 444 4.67 9.11 -7.39
C ILE A 444 4.47 7.74 -6.79
N ARG A 445 4.70 7.59 -5.48
CA ARG A 445 4.49 6.31 -4.79
C ARG A 445 3.02 5.91 -4.71
N ARG A 446 2.08 6.87 -4.71
CA ARG A 446 0.65 6.61 -4.53
C ARG A 446 -0.19 6.69 -5.80
N LEU A 447 0.40 7.16 -6.89
CA LEU A 447 -0.18 7.17 -8.23
C LEU A 447 -0.80 5.83 -8.67
N PRO A 448 -0.18 4.65 -8.43
CA PRO A 448 -0.78 3.38 -8.82
C PRO A 448 -2.18 3.16 -8.21
N TYR A 449 -2.41 3.57 -6.97
CA TYR A 449 -3.69 3.37 -6.29
C TYR A 449 -4.79 4.24 -6.92
N ALA A 450 -4.49 5.52 -7.18
CA ALA A 450 -5.39 6.43 -7.86
C ALA A 450 -5.69 5.97 -9.30
N LEU A 451 -4.65 5.56 -10.04
CA LEU A 451 -4.79 5.07 -11.41
C LEU A 451 -5.71 3.85 -11.49
N ARG A 452 -5.55 2.85 -10.61
CA ARG A 452 -6.40 1.65 -10.60
C ARG A 452 -7.86 1.99 -10.28
N ALA A 453 -8.10 2.90 -9.34
CA ALA A 453 -9.45 3.38 -9.02
C ALA A 453 -10.09 4.10 -10.23
N CYS A 454 -9.34 4.99 -10.89
CA CYS A 454 -9.82 5.69 -12.08
C CYS A 454 -10.06 4.75 -13.28
N MET A 455 -9.18 3.78 -13.51
CA MET A 455 -9.37 2.76 -14.56
C MET A 455 -10.63 1.94 -14.31
N ALA A 456 -10.83 1.45 -13.08
CA ALA A 456 -12.01 0.64 -12.73
C ALA A 456 -13.32 1.42 -12.91
N ALA A 457 -13.34 2.71 -12.57
CA ALA A 457 -14.50 3.56 -12.81
C ALA A 457 -14.74 3.86 -14.30
N LEU A 458 -13.69 4.15 -15.07
CA LEU A 458 -13.83 4.43 -16.50
C LEU A 458 -14.30 3.21 -17.29
N GLN A 459 -13.88 2.00 -16.89
CA GLN A 459 -14.35 0.75 -17.50
C GLN A 459 -15.86 0.54 -17.35
N GLN A 460 -16.48 1.09 -16.30
CA GLN A 460 -17.93 1.01 -16.10
C GLN A 460 -18.70 2.04 -16.93
N VAL A 461 -18.04 3.08 -17.44
CA VAL A 461 -18.67 4.09 -18.29
C VAL A 461 -18.69 3.60 -19.74
N SER A 462 -19.87 3.56 -20.37
CA SER A 462 -19.99 3.15 -21.77
C SER A 462 -19.33 4.17 -22.72
N LEU A 463 -18.57 3.67 -23.71
CA LEU A 463 -17.99 4.50 -24.77
C LEU A 463 -19.08 5.21 -25.61
N SER A 464 -20.24 4.59 -25.76
CA SER A 464 -21.35 5.12 -26.57
C SER A 464 -21.86 6.49 -26.11
N LEU A 465 -21.71 6.82 -24.82
CA LEU A 465 -22.09 8.14 -24.29
C LEU A 465 -21.20 9.26 -24.85
N GLU A 466 -19.91 8.97 -25.04
CA GLU A 466 -18.95 9.92 -25.61
C GLU A 466 -19.19 10.10 -27.11
N GLU A 467 -19.41 8.98 -27.83
CA GLU A 467 -19.70 8.97 -29.26
C GLU A 467 -21.02 9.69 -29.58
N ALA A 468 -22.06 9.49 -28.77
CA ALA A 468 -23.33 10.19 -28.92
C ALA A 468 -23.17 11.71 -28.75
N ALA A 469 -22.40 12.15 -27.74
CA ALA A 469 -22.14 13.57 -27.51
C ALA A 469 -21.34 14.20 -28.66
N GLU A 470 -20.35 13.49 -29.20
CA GLU A 470 -19.54 13.95 -30.33
C GLU A 470 -20.35 14.02 -31.64
N ASN A 471 -21.24 13.06 -31.87
CA ASN A 471 -22.16 13.09 -33.00
C ASN A 471 -23.12 14.30 -32.94
N LEU A 472 -23.48 14.74 -31.73
CA LEU A 472 -24.27 15.96 -31.50
C LEU A 472 -23.42 17.25 -31.50
N GLY A 473 -22.14 17.18 -31.88
CA GLY A 473 -21.25 18.34 -32.03
C GLY A 473 -20.49 18.75 -30.76
N ALA A 474 -20.52 17.95 -29.69
CA ALA A 474 -19.67 18.21 -28.54
C ALA A 474 -18.19 17.92 -28.87
N SER A 475 -17.29 18.81 -28.46
CA SER A 475 -15.85 18.53 -28.55
C SER A 475 -15.43 17.45 -27.54
N LYS A 476 -14.34 16.73 -27.82
CA LYS A 476 -13.74 15.74 -26.90
C LYS A 476 -13.55 16.31 -25.49
N ALA A 477 -13.02 17.53 -25.36
CA ALA A 477 -12.83 18.17 -24.05
C ALA A 477 -14.16 18.42 -23.31
N ARG A 478 -15.23 18.78 -24.05
CA ARG A 478 -16.56 18.97 -23.48
C ARG A 478 -17.19 17.64 -23.05
N SER A 479 -17.05 16.60 -23.87
CA SER A 479 -17.49 15.23 -23.55
C SER A 479 -16.80 14.71 -22.29
N ILE A 480 -15.48 14.82 -22.21
CA ILE A 480 -14.71 14.41 -21.02
C ILE A 480 -15.18 15.17 -19.77
N ARG A 481 -15.24 16.51 -19.83
CA ARG A 481 -15.54 17.34 -18.65
C ARG A 481 -16.99 17.20 -18.18
N ARG A 482 -17.96 17.05 -19.08
CA ARG A 482 -19.40 17.06 -18.73
C ARG A 482 -20.03 15.68 -18.63
N ILE A 483 -19.41 14.64 -19.19
CA ILE A 483 -19.97 13.28 -19.18
C ILE A 483 -19.03 12.36 -18.42
N VAL A 484 -17.79 12.19 -18.91
CA VAL A 484 -16.87 11.18 -18.38
C VAL A 484 -16.46 11.47 -16.94
N VAL A 485 -15.94 12.67 -16.66
CA VAL A 485 -15.48 13.06 -15.31
C VAL A 485 -16.61 12.97 -14.28
N PRO A 486 -17.80 13.56 -14.52
CA PRO A 486 -18.94 13.38 -13.61
C PRO A 486 -19.26 11.90 -13.39
N LEU A 487 -19.37 11.10 -14.45
CA LEU A 487 -19.69 9.68 -14.32
C LEU A 487 -18.63 8.89 -13.54
N MET A 488 -17.36 9.30 -13.62
CA MET A 488 -16.23 8.70 -12.90
C MET A 488 -16.05 9.22 -11.47
N THR A 489 -16.82 10.21 -11.01
CA THR A 489 -16.61 10.90 -9.71
C THR A 489 -16.39 9.92 -8.56
N GLY A 490 -17.16 8.83 -8.47
CA GLY A 490 -16.98 7.84 -7.40
C GLY A 490 -15.61 7.16 -7.40
N GLY A 491 -15.07 6.80 -8.57
CA GLY A 491 -13.72 6.23 -8.68
C GLY A 491 -12.61 7.26 -8.45
N ILE A 492 -12.84 8.50 -8.91
CA ILE A 492 -11.95 9.63 -8.66
C ILE A 492 -11.83 9.90 -7.15
N LEU A 493 -12.94 9.92 -6.42
CA LEU A 493 -12.95 10.12 -4.97
C LEU A 493 -12.35 8.94 -4.20
N ALA A 494 -12.63 7.71 -4.64
CA ALA A 494 -12.00 6.52 -4.06
C ALA A 494 -10.48 6.53 -4.25
N GLY A 495 -10.01 6.91 -5.44
CA GLY A 495 -8.58 7.08 -5.74
C GLY A 495 -7.93 8.19 -4.91
N PHE A 496 -8.61 9.34 -4.77
CA PHE A 496 -8.12 10.47 -3.97
C PHE A 496 -7.89 10.04 -2.53
N VAL A 497 -8.91 9.44 -1.92
CA VAL A 497 -8.83 8.98 -0.52
C VAL A 497 -7.79 7.90 -0.33
N THR A 498 -7.71 6.93 -1.24
CA THR A 498 -6.73 5.85 -1.11
C THR A 498 -5.30 6.40 -1.22
N SER A 499 -5.04 7.32 -2.15
CA SER A 499 -3.74 8.00 -2.26
C SER A 499 -3.45 8.84 -1.01
N PHE A 500 -4.39 9.70 -0.59
CA PHE A 500 -4.23 10.54 0.60
C PHE A 500 -3.96 9.71 1.86
N ALA A 501 -4.78 8.69 2.11
CA ALA A 501 -4.67 7.81 3.28
C ALA A 501 -3.29 7.17 3.37
N THR A 502 -2.81 6.63 2.26
CA THR A 502 -1.53 5.91 2.19
C THR A 502 -0.32 6.85 2.12
N ALA A 503 -0.50 8.09 1.66
CA ALA A 503 0.52 9.14 1.68
C ALA A 503 0.68 9.77 3.09
N ALA A 504 -0.43 9.98 3.80
CA ALA A 504 -0.44 10.65 5.11
C ALA A 504 0.37 9.90 6.20
N VAL A 505 0.50 8.58 6.03
CA VAL A 505 1.18 7.67 6.95
C VAL A 505 2.56 7.21 6.44
N GLU A 506 3.04 7.78 5.33
CA GLU A 506 4.32 7.40 4.74
C GLU A 506 5.50 8.00 5.50
N LEU A 507 6.46 7.17 5.91
CA LEU A 507 7.66 7.61 6.62
C LEU A 507 8.96 7.42 5.81
N SER A 508 9.09 6.33 5.04
CA SER A 508 10.36 5.89 4.46
C SER A 508 10.98 6.88 3.47
N ALA A 509 10.19 7.49 2.58
CA ALA A 509 10.70 8.53 1.70
C ALA A 509 10.76 9.88 2.42
N THR A 510 9.78 10.17 3.26
CA THR A 510 9.70 11.40 4.04
C THR A 510 10.92 11.62 4.94
N ILE A 511 11.32 10.63 5.75
CA ILE A 511 12.43 10.77 6.69
C ILE A 511 13.78 11.00 6.00
N MET A 512 13.90 10.61 4.73
CA MET A 512 15.08 10.90 3.89
C MET A 512 15.11 12.36 3.39
N LEU A 513 13.94 12.96 3.17
CA LEU A 513 13.80 14.27 2.49
C LEU A 513 13.55 15.43 3.44
N VAL A 514 13.09 15.16 4.67
CA VAL A 514 12.91 16.18 5.69
C VAL A 514 14.27 16.72 6.14
N SER A 515 14.52 17.99 5.87
CA SER A 515 15.73 18.70 6.30
C SER A 515 15.57 19.47 7.62
N GLY A 516 14.34 19.73 8.05
CA GLY A 516 14.07 20.45 9.30
C GLY A 516 12.66 20.17 9.82
N GLU A 517 12.46 20.34 11.13
CA GLU A 517 11.19 20.03 11.79
C GLU A 517 10.00 20.86 11.27
N ARG A 518 10.27 22.07 10.77
CA ARG A 518 9.24 22.95 10.18
C ARG A 518 8.56 22.33 8.95
N ASP A 519 9.30 21.55 8.16
CA ASP A 519 8.83 20.93 6.92
C ASP A 519 8.45 19.45 7.13
N ALA A 520 8.46 18.97 8.38
CA ALA A 520 8.14 17.59 8.68
C ALA A 520 6.63 17.34 8.66
N PRO A 521 6.15 16.26 8.04
CA PRO A 521 4.76 15.83 8.17
C PRO A 521 4.55 14.98 9.43
N LEU A 522 3.28 14.64 9.69
CA LEU A 522 2.78 13.86 10.80
C LEU A 522 3.53 12.54 11.04
N SER A 523 3.86 11.79 9.99
CA SER A 523 4.59 10.52 10.10
C SER A 523 5.96 10.69 10.76
N TYR A 524 6.71 11.73 10.37
CA TYR A 524 8.00 12.07 10.98
C TYR A 524 7.83 12.55 12.42
N GLY A 525 6.84 13.40 12.69
CA GLY A 525 6.53 13.85 14.05
C GLY A 525 6.23 12.70 14.99
N ILE A 526 5.40 11.74 14.58
CA ILE A 526 5.10 10.54 15.37
C ILE A 526 6.39 9.76 15.64
N TYR A 527 7.22 9.56 14.62
CA TYR A 527 8.50 8.87 14.76
C TYR A 527 9.41 9.54 15.81
N LEU A 528 9.55 10.86 15.77
CA LEU A 528 10.32 11.60 16.76
C LEU A 528 9.79 11.45 18.19
N PHE A 529 8.49 11.69 18.40
CA PHE A 529 7.89 11.62 19.74
C PHE A 529 8.02 10.21 20.33
N MET A 530 7.86 9.16 19.52
CA MET A 530 7.91 7.77 19.96
C MET A 530 9.30 7.28 20.40
N GLN A 531 10.38 7.93 19.94
CA GLN A 531 11.74 7.56 20.32
C GLN A 531 12.06 7.82 21.79
N SER A 532 11.40 8.79 22.43
CA SER A 532 11.62 9.11 23.85
C SER A 532 10.51 8.51 24.73
N PRO A 533 10.83 7.88 25.89
CA PRO A 533 9.81 7.34 26.79
C PRO A 533 8.74 8.37 27.22
N SER A 534 9.16 9.62 27.48
CA SER A 534 8.25 10.72 27.84
C SER A 534 7.41 11.22 26.66
N GLY A 535 7.88 11.07 25.43
CA GLY A 535 7.18 11.50 24.23
C GLY A 535 6.18 10.49 23.67
N ARG A 536 6.27 9.20 24.05
CA ARG A 536 5.40 8.12 23.52
C ARG A 536 3.91 8.40 23.66
N GLY A 537 3.47 9.00 24.75
CA GLY A 537 2.06 9.38 24.92
C GLY A 537 1.60 10.44 23.92
N ALA A 538 2.39 11.51 23.72
CA ALA A 538 2.14 12.52 22.70
C ALA A 538 2.26 11.97 21.27
N GLY A 539 3.23 11.09 21.02
CA GLY A 539 3.36 10.35 19.76
C GLY A 539 2.15 9.47 19.48
N ALA A 540 1.61 8.80 20.50
CA ALA A 540 0.40 8.00 20.39
C ALA A 540 -0.83 8.86 20.10
N ALA A 541 -0.96 10.02 20.75
CA ALA A 541 -2.00 10.99 20.46
C ALA A 541 -1.93 11.50 19.01
N LEU A 542 -0.73 11.81 18.49
CA LEU A 542 -0.54 12.11 17.06
C LEU A 542 -0.93 10.95 16.16
N GLY A 543 -0.59 9.71 16.54
CA GLY A 543 -0.99 8.50 15.84
C GLY A 543 -2.52 8.35 15.75
N ILE A 544 -3.23 8.59 16.86
CA ILE A 544 -4.70 8.60 16.89
C ILE A 544 -5.27 9.71 16.00
N ILE A 545 -4.68 10.91 16.01
CA ILE A 545 -5.08 11.99 15.11
C ILE A 545 -4.88 11.59 13.65
N ALA A 546 -3.76 10.94 13.30
CA ALA A 546 -3.52 10.40 11.97
C ALA A 546 -4.63 9.42 11.54
N VAL A 547 -4.96 8.47 12.42
CA VAL A 547 -6.03 7.50 12.19
C VAL A 547 -7.38 8.19 11.98
N ILE A 548 -7.72 9.19 12.79
CA ILE A 548 -8.97 9.97 12.67
C ILE A 548 -9.01 10.73 11.34
N ILE A 549 -7.92 11.38 10.94
CA ILE A 549 -7.84 12.13 9.67
C ILE A 549 -8.10 11.20 8.48
N VAL A 550 -7.46 10.02 8.47
CA VAL A 550 -7.63 9.04 7.39
C VAL A 550 -9.03 8.41 7.43
N ALA A 551 -9.55 8.07 8.60
CA ALA A 551 -10.89 7.54 8.77
C ALA A 551 -11.96 8.54 8.31
N LEU A 552 -11.82 9.82 8.66
CA LEU A 552 -12.72 10.88 8.23
C LEU A 552 -12.68 11.08 6.72
N ALA A 553 -11.49 11.11 6.11
CA ALA A 553 -11.35 11.19 4.65
C ALA A 553 -12.05 10.00 3.97
N THR A 554 -11.86 8.79 4.50
CA THR A 554 -12.50 7.57 4.00
C THR A 554 -14.02 7.63 4.10
N TYR A 555 -14.54 8.02 5.26
CA TYR A 555 -15.96 8.16 5.51
C TYR A 555 -16.61 9.21 4.59
N ILE A 556 -15.97 10.37 4.40
CA ILE A 556 -16.46 11.42 3.51
C ILE A 556 -16.57 10.90 2.08
N SER A 557 -15.56 10.20 1.58
CA SER A 557 -15.59 9.64 0.22
C SER A 557 -16.70 8.61 0.04
N GLN A 558 -16.87 7.70 1.00
CA GLN A 558 -17.99 6.74 0.99
C GLN A 558 -19.35 7.45 0.93
N ARG A 559 -19.57 8.48 1.77
CA ARG A 559 -20.82 9.25 1.77
C ARG A 559 -21.08 9.98 0.45
N VAL A 560 -20.05 10.51 -0.20
CA VAL A 560 -20.22 11.17 -1.51
C VAL A 560 -20.53 10.15 -2.60
N ILE A 561 -19.87 8.99 -2.59
CA ILE A 561 -20.13 7.88 -3.52
C ILE A 561 -21.58 7.38 -3.39
N GLU A 562 -22.04 7.15 -2.15
CA GLU A 562 -23.42 6.72 -1.87
C GLU A 562 -24.45 7.73 -2.39
N ARG A 563 -24.25 9.03 -2.11
CA ARG A 563 -25.17 10.07 -2.59
C ARG A 563 -25.24 10.14 -4.12
N ASP A 564 -24.11 10.02 -4.80
CA ASP A 564 -24.07 10.02 -6.26
C ASP A 564 -24.75 8.77 -6.85
N SER A 565 -24.65 7.61 -6.19
CA SER A 565 -25.38 6.39 -6.58
C SER A 565 -26.89 6.54 -6.45
N HIS A 566 -27.38 7.20 -5.38
CA HIS A 566 -28.80 7.48 -5.18
C HIS A 566 -29.36 8.46 -6.20
N LEU A 567 -28.59 9.49 -6.58
CA LEU A 567 -28.98 10.48 -7.60
C LEU A 567 -29.04 9.88 -9.01
N ARG A 568 -28.28 8.83 -9.28
CA ARG A 568 -28.27 8.12 -10.58
C ARG A 568 -29.34 7.03 -10.71
N GLY A 569 -30.25 6.92 -9.75
CA GLY A 569 -31.37 5.97 -9.81
C GLY A 569 -30.95 4.50 -9.62
N ALA A 570 -29.73 4.22 -9.18
CA ALA A 570 -29.35 2.89 -8.75
C ALA A 570 -30.06 2.60 -7.43
N ARG A 571 -31.20 1.91 -7.49
CA ARG A 571 -31.82 1.35 -6.28
C ARG A 571 -30.78 0.46 -5.59
N PRO A 572 -30.56 0.61 -4.26
CA PRO A 572 -29.74 -0.35 -3.54
C PRO A 572 -30.38 -1.72 -3.72
N THR A 573 -29.65 -2.66 -4.31
CA THR A 573 -30.03 -4.06 -4.31
C THR A 573 -30.07 -4.52 -2.86
N GLY A 574 -31.30 -4.68 -2.36
CA GLY A 574 -31.75 -5.33 -1.12
C GLY A 574 -30.70 -5.57 -0.04
N SER A 575 -30.74 -4.76 1.02
CA SER A 575 -30.42 -5.22 2.37
C SER A 575 -31.53 -6.17 2.85
N HIS A 576 -31.29 -7.46 2.76
CA HIS A 576 -31.96 -8.49 3.58
C HIS A 576 -30.93 -9.49 4.06
#